data_AF-A0A7X9G323-F1
#
_entry.id   AF-A0A7X9G323-F1
#
_cell.length_a   1.000
_cell.length_b   1.000
_cell.length_c   1.000
_cell.angle_alpha   90.00
_cell.angle_beta   90.00
_cell.angle_gamma   90.00
#
_symmetry.space_group_name_H-M   'P 1'
#
loop_
_entity.id
_entity.type
_entity.pdbx_description
1 polymer ?
#
loop_
_entity_poly.entity_id
_entity_poly.type
_entity_poly.pdbx_seq_one_letter_code
_entity_poly.pdbx_strand_id
1 'polypeptide(L)'
;AAARQEELARQEKELLRSLPDLGRYRQQLTRMVAALGEEDPVSLGCKRCLAQFGSYEGAVVLQGFRISSWPLPEEMIERLRSLVGDGGAAVQTIWESDLRALLKYVDGDSEVRQRIKAMLSENLEMLNLYVWRYRPIGGEWRLLYMPKELNARTETAEDGTEYIRYFGQVYYTEDNFGAPRLVHTSRAFRNHFTTREYEVEKSFNPDDNRSAYSRFLLRFVLETDAAPSAAEHILSGLRGLRRDTEMEAVPKAWLMKRLINLLNEYYRNWLPESAKWAETMNMISTEVPWMNPKHSDTIAATGMLEEVLEHIPAFNDETRKLQESLQILQRVLSTELRCVGALRPDSAGNGLSTYFAGNAVPSEVWVLLAQSTQAQPVFKILSSQGGKLRPEVLAECFPGLPLFAPAPGQELSGLAERLPGFQTAGGVKPERPTAWPINAWP
;
A
#
# COMPACT_ATOMS: atom_id res chain seq x y z
N ALA A 1 4.59 62.97 6.55
CA ALA A 1 4.37 61.84 7.48
C ALA A 1 2.94 61.30 7.36
N ALA A 2 1.91 62.09 7.66
CA ALA A 2 0.50 61.66 7.62
C ALA A 2 0.05 61.06 6.26
N ALA A 3 0.31 61.74 5.13
CA ALA A 3 -0.06 61.23 3.80
C ALA A 3 0.61 59.90 3.42
N ARG A 4 1.83 59.64 3.94
CA ARG A 4 2.54 58.37 3.73
C ARG A 4 1.93 57.25 4.58
N GLN A 5 1.48 57.58 5.79
CA GLN A 5 0.79 56.66 6.69
C GLN A 5 -0.60 56.27 6.14
N GLU A 6 -1.32 57.22 5.57
CA GLU A 6 -2.63 57.01 4.94
C GLU A 6 -2.52 56.15 3.67
N GLU A 7 -1.48 56.39 2.86
CA GLU A 7 -1.18 55.57 1.69
C GLU A 7 -0.81 54.12 2.07
N LEU A 8 -0.01 53.92 3.11
CA LEU A 8 0.33 52.58 3.61
C LEU A 8 -0.90 51.83 4.15
N ALA A 9 -1.76 52.51 4.92
CA ALA A 9 -3.01 51.93 5.40
C ALA A 9 -3.95 51.54 4.25
N ARG A 10 -3.97 52.33 3.16
CA ARG A 10 -4.71 52.00 1.94
C ARG A 10 -4.13 50.75 1.25
N GLN A 11 -2.81 50.69 1.07
CA GLN A 11 -2.14 49.56 0.43
C GLN A 11 -2.29 48.27 1.25
N GLU A 12 -2.19 48.33 2.57
CA GLU A 12 -2.43 47.19 3.45
C GLU A 12 -3.87 46.68 3.31
N LYS A 13 -4.84 47.60 3.26
CA LYS A 13 -6.25 47.24 3.06
C LYS A 13 -6.50 46.61 1.69
N GLU A 14 -5.86 47.11 0.64
CA GLU A 14 -5.95 46.55 -0.72
C GLU A 14 -5.27 45.18 -0.81
N LEU A 15 -4.12 45.01 -0.17
CA LEU A 15 -3.42 43.74 -0.04
C LEU A 15 -4.34 42.69 0.59
N LEU A 16 -4.91 42.98 1.76
CA LEU A 16 -5.78 42.04 2.46
C LEU A 16 -7.06 41.73 1.67
N ARG A 17 -7.65 42.72 0.99
CA ARG A 17 -8.84 42.54 0.13
C ARG A 17 -8.59 41.70 -1.13
N SER A 18 -7.34 41.50 -1.52
CA SER A 18 -7.03 40.67 -2.69
C SER A 18 -7.13 39.17 -2.40
N LEU A 19 -7.15 38.77 -1.12
CA LEU A 19 -7.38 37.38 -0.72
C LEU A 19 -8.84 36.98 -0.97
N PRO A 20 -9.11 35.69 -1.29
CA PRO A 20 -8.19 34.55 -1.27
C PRO A 20 -7.38 34.33 -2.56
N ASP A 21 -7.42 35.26 -3.52
CA ASP A 21 -6.70 35.13 -4.80
C ASP A 21 -5.20 35.40 -4.61
N LEU A 22 -4.40 34.33 -4.55
CA LEU A 22 -2.96 34.40 -4.35
C LEU A 22 -2.24 35.14 -5.49
N GLY A 23 -2.74 35.07 -6.72
CA GLY A 23 -2.16 35.79 -7.85
C GLY A 23 -2.31 37.30 -7.69
N ARG A 24 -3.51 37.76 -7.32
CA ARG A 24 -3.74 39.18 -6.98
C ARG A 24 -2.98 39.59 -5.72
N TYR A 25 -2.91 38.72 -4.73
CA TYR A 25 -2.17 38.95 -3.49
C TYR A 25 -0.69 39.20 -3.75
N ARG A 26 -0.05 38.39 -4.60
CA ARG A 26 1.34 38.58 -5.04
C ARG A 26 1.58 39.93 -5.68
N GLN A 27 0.66 40.36 -6.55
CA GLN A 27 0.77 41.64 -7.24
C GLN A 27 0.70 42.81 -6.25
N GLN A 28 -0.23 42.77 -5.29
CA GLN A 28 -0.34 43.81 -4.28
C GLN A 28 0.83 43.80 -3.30
N LEU A 29 1.32 42.62 -2.92
CA LEU A 29 2.48 42.46 -2.05
C LEU A 29 3.74 43.06 -2.71
N THR A 30 3.91 42.86 -4.01
CA THR A 30 5.00 43.45 -4.80
C THR A 30 4.93 44.99 -4.82
N ARG A 31 3.73 45.54 -5.02
CA ARG A 31 3.49 47.00 -4.98
C ARG A 31 3.80 47.59 -3.61
N MET A 32 3.39 46.90 -2.55
CA MET A 32 3.63 47.32 -1.17
C MET A 32 5.13 47.32 -0.82
N VAL A 33 5.88 46.31 -1.25
CA VAL A 33 7.34 46.27 -1.08
C VAL A 33 8.04 47.39 -1.84
N ALA A 34 7.57 47.73 -3.05
CA ALA A 34 8.14 48.84 -3.82
C ALA A 34 7.85 50.22 -3.19
N ALA A 35 6.75 50.35 -2.44
CA ALA A 35 6.35 51.58 -1.76
C ALA A 35 7.01 51.76 -0.37
N LEU A 36 7.32 50.64 0.30
CA LEU A 36 8.00 50.62 1.60
C LEU A 36 9.52 50.74 1.43
N GLY A 37 10.18 51.45 2.34
CA GLY A 37 11.65 51.56 2.34
C GLY A 37 12.35 50.23 2.65
N GLU A 38 13.66 50.13 2.37
CA GLU A 38 14.40 48.88 2.56
C GLU A 38 14.54 48.43 4.02
N GLU A 39 14.52 49.37 4.97
CA GLU A 39 14.72 49.12 6.40
C GLU A 39 13.42 48.91 7.20
N ASP A 40 12.25 49.00 6.55
CA ASP A 40 10.98 48.82 7.24
C ASP A 40 10.72 47.33 7.60
N PRO A 41 10.43 46.98 8.86
CA PRO A 41 10.22 45.58 9.27
C PRO A 41 9.06 44.87 8.55
N VAL A 42 8.00 45.61 8.16
CA VAL A 42 6.90 45.07 7.35
C VAL A 42 7.38 44.80 5.94
N SER A 43 8.23 45.67 5.38
CA SER A 43 8.91 45.45 4.10
C SER A 43 9.75 44.17 4.10
N LEU A 44 10.51 43.91 5.17
CA LEU A 44 11.31 42.68 5.30
C LEU A 44 10.43 41.42 5.33
N GLY A 45 9.33 41.43 6.09
CA GLY A 45 8.36 40.34 6.10
C GLY A 45 7.74 40.10 4.72
N CYS A 46 7.35 41.17 4.02
CA CYS A 46 6.75 41.08 2.70
C CYS A 46 7.75 40.62 1.62
N LYS A 47 9.01 41.05 1.70
CA LYS A 47 10.11 40.53 0.85
C LYS A 47 10.30 39.03 1.07
N ARG A 48 10.26 38.57 2.33
CA ARG A 48 10.34 37.14 2.66
C ARG A 48 9.15 36.35 2.10
N CYS A 49 7.93 36.89 2.19
CA CYS A 49 6.74 36.30 1.55
C CYS A 49 6.91 36.18 0.04
N LEU A 50 7.38 37.23 -0.65
CA LEU A 50 7.58 37.20 -2.11
C LEU A 50 8.63 36.16 -2.52
N ALA A 51 9.70 36.00 -1.74
CA ALA A 51 10.72 35.00 -2.00
C ALA A 51 10.19 33.55 -1.91
N GLN A 52 9.15 33.32 -1.11
CA GLN A 52 8.55 31.99 -0.89
C GLN A 52 7.22 31.80 -1.66
N PHE A 53 6.84 32.76 -2.52
CA PHE A 53 5.48 32.82 -3.03
C PHE A 53 5.09 31.63 -3.91
N GLY A 54 6.04 31.09 -4.68
CA GLY A 54 5.80 29.88 -5.48
C GLY A 54 5.35 28.69 -4.62
N SER A 55 5.83 28.58 -3.39
CA SER A 55 5.40 27.54 -2.44
C SER A 55 3.97 27.75 -1.95
N TYR A 56 3.53 29.01 -1.81
CA TYR A 56 2.15 29.34 -1.45
C TYR A 56 1.19 29.06 -2.60
N GLU A 57 1.58 29.35 -3.83
CA GLU A 57 0.83 28.96 -5.04
C GLU A 57 0.76 27.42 -5.14
N GLY A 58 1.88 26.74 -4.91
CA GLY A 58 1.96 25.27 -4.86
C GLY A 58 1.07 24.63 -3.79
N ALA A 59 0.88 25.28 -2.65
CA ALA A 59 0.07 24.77 -1.55
C ALA A 59 -1.39 24.51 -1.93
N VAL A 60 -1.96 25.29 -2.85
CA VAL A 60 -3.37 25.20 -3.25
C VAL A 60 -3.60 24.42 -4.54
N VAL A 61 -2.55 23.82 -5.14
CA VAL A 61 -2.64 23.07 -6.41
C VAL A 61 -3.60 21.88 -6.33
N LEU A 62 -3.79 21.32 -5.13
CA LEU A 62 -4.72 20.21 -4.89
C LEU A 62 -6.17 20.66 -4.63
N GLN A 63 -6.51 21.92 -4.87
CA GLN A 63 -7.89 22.37 -4.76
C GLN A 63 -8.80 21.59 -5.74
N GLY A 64 -9.85 20.96 -5.21
CA GLY A 64 -10.75 20.09 -5.98
C GLY A 64 -10.12 18.76 -6.41
N PHE A 65 -8.96 18.38 -5.87
CA PHE A 65 -8.43 17.02 -5.95
C PHE A 65 -8.99 16.21 -4.77
N ARG A 66 -9.64 15.09 -5.06
CA ARG A 66 -10.26 14.24 -4.04
C ARG A 66 -10.21 12.78 -4.42
N ILE A 67 -9.67 11.96 -3.52
CA ILE A 67 -9.67 10.51 -3.66
C ILE A 67 -10.93 9.99 -2.97
N SER A 68 -11.86 9.43 -3.75
CA SER A 68 -13.18 8.98 -3.28
C SER A 68 -13.25 7.50 -2.95
N SER A 69 -12.42 6.67 -3.59
CA SER A 69 -12.51 5.20 -3.50
C SER A 69 -11.19 4.54 -3.92
N TRP A 70 -11.01 3.30 -3.47
CA TRP A 70 -9.95 2.39 -3.91
C TRP A 70 -10.57 1.15 -4.57
N PRO A 71 -9.99 0.62 -5.68
CA PRO A 71 -8.87 1.19 -6.43
C PRO A 71 -9.23 2.56 -7.04
N LEU A 72 -8.20 3.35 -7.40
CA LEU A 72 -8.44 4.67 -8.00
C LEU A 72 -9.09 4.50 -9.38
N PRO A 73 -10.11 5.29 -9.73
CA PRO A 73 -10.64 5.33 -11.10
C PRO A 73 -9.58 5.79 -12.10
N GLU A 74 -9.62 5.28 -13.33
CA GLU A 74 -8.64 5.62 -14.38
C GLU A 74 -8.50 7.14 -14.60
N GLU A 75 -9.62 7.87 -14.57
CA GLU A 75 -9.62 9.34 -14.68
C GLU A 75 -8.78 10.01 -13.58
N MET A 76 -8.83 9.47 -12.35
CA MET A 76 -8.02 9.96 -11.24
C MET A 76 -6.54 9.63 -11.43
N ILE A 77 -6.22 8.47 -12.00
CA ILE A 77 -4.85 8.06 -12.31
C ILE A 77 -4.25 8.99 -13.38
N GLU A 78 -5.00 9.26 -14.45
CA GLU A 78 -4.59 10.21 -15.49
C GLU A 78 -4.44 11.63 -14.94
N ARG A 79 -5.36 12.06 -14.07
CA ARG A 79 -5.23 13.34 -13.36
C ARG A 79 -3.96 13.37 -12.51
N LEU A 80 -3.67 12.32 -11.75
CA LEU A 80 -2.43 12.20 -10.97
C LEU A 80 -1.18 12.30 -11.85
N ARG A 81 -1.15 11.56 -12.97
CA ARG A 81 -0.06 11.60 -13.96
C ARG A 81 0.13 13.01 -14.52
N SER A 82 -0.96 13.73 -14.83
CA SER A 82 -0.89 15.11 -15.31
C SER A 82 -0.35 16.10 -14.27
N LEU A 83 -0.64 15.89 -12.98
CA LEU A 83 -0.20 16.77 -11.90
C LEU A 83 1.32 16.69 -11.67
N VAL A 84 1.89 15.49 -11.77
CA VAL A 84 3.32 15.23 -11.49
C VAL A 84 4.17 15.00 -12.74
N GLY A 85 3.57 15.02 -13.93
CA GLY A 85 4.25 14.94 -15.22
C GLY A 85 5.01 16.22 -15.56
N ASP A 86 5.72 16.22 -16.69
CA ASP A 86 6.53 17.36 -17.12
C ASP A 86 5.68 18.63 -17.27
N GLY A 87 6.04 19.69 -16.54
CA GLY A 87 5.28 20.94 -16.50
C GLY A 87 3.96 20.87 -15.73
N GLY A 88 3.69 19.76 -15.04
CA GLY A 88 2.51 19.58 -14.20
C GLY A 88 2.47 20.56 -13.02
N ALA A 89 1.27 20.95 -12.61
CA ALA A 89 1.07 21.99 -11.60
C ALA A 89 1.64 21.62 -10.21
N ALA A 90 1.84 20.33 -9.92
CA ALA A 90 2.39 19.89 -8.64
C ALA A 90 3.92 19.71 -8.65
N VAL A 91 4.58 19.87 -9.80
CA VAL A 91 6.04 19.78 -9.90
C VAL A 91 6.71 20.94 -9.14
N GLN A 92 7.76 20.63 -8.40
CA GLN A 92 8.48 21.53 -7.48
C GLN A 92 7.61 22.11 -6.36
N THR A 93 6.43 21.55 -6.12
CA THR A 93 5.58 21.92 -4.99
C THR A 93 5.80 21.00 -3.82
N ILE A 94 5.30 21.41 -2.66
CA ILE A 94 5.30 20.61 -1.43
C ILE A 94 4.55 19.28 -1.56
N TRP A 95 3.66 19.13 -2.56
CA TRP A 95 2.85 17.93 -2.78
C TRP A 95 3.52 16.92 -3.72
N GLU A 96 4.59 17.31 -4.43
CA GLU A 96 5.18 16.50 -5.50
C GLU A 96 5.56 15.10 -5.00
N SER A 97 6.28 15.03 -3.89
CA SER A 97 6.76 13.77 -3.33
C SER A 97 5.60 12.83 -2.96
N ASP A 98 4.55 13.38 -2.35
CA ASP A 98 3.40 12.60 -1.87
C ASP A 98 2.56 12.08 -3.05
N LEU A 99 2.37 12.91 -4.08
CA LEU A 99 1.66 12.52 -5.31
C LEU A 99 2.46 11.51 -6.14
N ARG A 100 3.80 11.65 -6.22
CA ARG A 100 4.66 10.66 -6.89
C ARG A 100 4.66 9.33 -6.14
N ALA A 101 4.67 9.35 -4.81
CA ALA A 101 4.57 8.14 -4.00
C ALA A 101 3.23 7.44 -4.21
N LEU A 102 2.13 8.19 -4.27
CA LEU A 102 0.81 7.67 -4.62
C LEU A 102 0.80 7.05 -6.02
N LEU A 103 1.32 7.77 -7.02
CA LEU A 103 1.37 7.28 -8.40
C LEU A 103 2.17 5.97 -8.50
N LYS A 104 3.34 5.92 -7.85
CA LYS A 104 4.15 4.69 -7.78
C LYS A 104 3.40 3.53 -7.13
N TYR A 105 2.61 3.79 -6.09
CA TYR A 105 1.77 2.76 -5.46
C TYR A 105 0.72 2.22 -6.43
N VAL A 106 0.03 3.11 -7.16
CA VAL A 106 -1.02 2.74 -8.12
C VAL A 106 -0.46 1.98 -9.32
N ASP A 107 0.64 2.45 -9.91
CA ASP A 107 1.30 1.75 -11.01
C ASP A 107 1.79 0.37 -10.56
N GLY A 108 2.36 0.28 -9.34
CA GLY A 108 2.74 -0.98 -8.72
C GLY A 108 1.54 -1.92 -8.50
N ASP A 109 0.38 -1.41 -8.10
CA ASP A 109 -0.85 -2.20 -7.93
C ASP A 109 -1.30 -2.83 -9.25
N SER A 110 -1.26 -2.08 -10.34
CA SER A 110 -1.57 -2.60 -11.68
C SER A 110 -0.58 -3.70 -12.10
N GLU A 111 0.73 -3.46 -11.93
CA GLU A 111 1.75 -4.45 -12.29
C GLU A 111 1.62 -5.73 -11.45
N VAL A 112 1.43 -5.61 -10.14
CA VAL A 112 1.24 -6.75 -9.24
C VAL A 112 0.02 -7.57 -9.62
N ARG A 113 -1.11 -6.94 -9.98
CA ARG A 113 -2.30 -7.65 -10.47
C ARG A 113 -2.00 -8.46 -11.72
N GLN A 114 -1.23 -7.90 -12.66
CA GLN A 114 -0.79 -8.62 -13.85
C GLN A 114 0.13 -9.80 -13.49
N ARG A 115 1.07 -9.61 -12.56
CA ARG A 115 1.95 -10.68 -12.07
C ARG A 115 1.18 -11.80 -11.38
N ILE A 116 0.18 -11.47 -10.57
CA ILE A 116 -0.71 -12.47 -9.95
C ILE A 116 -1.43 -13.28 -11.02
N LYS A 117 -2.00 -12.62 -12.04
CA LYS A 117 -2.65 -13.32 -13.17
C LYS A 117 -1.66 -14.21 -13.94
N ALA A 118 -0.44 -13.73 -14.15
CA ALA A 118 0.62 -14.47 -14.84
C ALA A 118 1.09 -15.72 -14.07
N MET A 119 0.86 -15.81 -12.75
CA MET A 119 1.15 -17.03 -11.99
C MET A 119 0.41 -18.25 -12.55
N LEU A 120 -0.74 -18.06 -13.22
CA LEU A 120 -1.48 -19.13 -13.88
C LEU A 120 -0.72 -19.72 -15.08
N SER A 121 -0.08 -18.88 -15.90
CA SER A 121 0.66 -19.35 -17.07
C SER A 121 2.05 -19.90 -16.72
N GLU A 122 2.65 -19.42 -15.63
CA GLU A 122 3.98 -19.86 -15.20
C GLU A 122 3.97 -21.25 -14.53
N ASN A 123 2.82 -21.77 -14.12
CA ASN A 123 2.70 -23.01 -13.32
C ASN A 123 1.61 -23.96 -13.83
N LEU A 124 1.46 -24.04 -15.15
CA LEU A 124 0.43 -24.85 -15.79
C LEU A 124 0.43 -26.32 -15.34
N GLU A 125 1.61 -26.91 -15.10
CA GLU A 125 1.70 -28.30 -14.64
C GLU A 125 1.14 -28.47 -13.21
N MET A 126 1.47 -27.55 -12.30
CA MET A 126 0.97 -27.56 -10.92
C MET A 126 -0.52 -27.22 -10.83
N LEU A 127 -1.02 -26.37 -11.73
CA LEU A 127 -2.44 -25.99 -11.77
C LEU A 127 -3.37 -27.10 -12.25
N ASN A 128 -2.86 -28.02 -13.05
CA ASN A 128 -3.62 -29.14 -13.60
C ASN A 128 -3.36 -30.44 -12.82
N LEU A 129 -2.76 -30.36 -11.64
CA LEU A 129 -2.48 -31.51 -10.81
C LEU A 129 -3.73 -31.96 -10.06
N TYR A 130 -4.14 -33.19 -10.29
CA TYR A 130 -5.17 -33.88 -9.52
C TYR A 130 -4.52 -34.77 -8.47
N VAL A 131 -5.23 -34.97 -7.35
CA VAL A 131 -4.78 -35.71 -6.19
C VAL A 131 -5.88 -36.66 -5.75
N TRP A 132 -5.58 -37.95 -5.74
CA TRP A 132 -6.42 -38.96 -5.08
C TRP A 132 -5.69 -39.48 -3.85
N ARG A 133 -6.44 -39.96 -2.86
CA ARG A 133 -5.89 -40.75 -1.77
C ARG A 133 -6.02 -42.23 -2.12
N TYR A 134 -4.97 -43.00 -1.90
CA TYR A 134 -5.01 -44.44 -2.11
C TYR A 134 -4.19 -45.19 -1.07
N ARG A 135 -4.52 -46.46 -0.85
CA ARG A 135 -3.67 -47.39 -0.09
C ARG A 135 -3.80 -48.80 -0.65
N PRO A 136 -2.75 -49.63 -0.60
CA PRO A 136 -2.95 -51.08 -0.65
C PRO A 136 -3.94 -51.49 0.44
N ILE A 137 -4.76 -52.52 0.21
CA ILE A 137 -5.69 -53.01 1.23
C ILE A 137 -4.91 -53.37 2.51
N GLY A 138 -5.30 -52.78 3.64
CA GLY A 138 -4.61 -52.93 4.92
C GLY A 138 -3.32 -52.10 5.09
N GLY A 139 -2.95 -51.27 4.11
CA GLY A 139 -1.77 -50.43 4.12
C GLY A 139 -2.01 -48.98 4.59
N GLU A 140 -0.97 -48.15 4.45
CA GLU A 140 -1.02 -46.71 4.77
C GLU A 140 -1.59 -45.89 3.60
N TRP A 141 -2.38 -44.87 3.93
CA TRP A 141 -2.87 -43.88 2.97
C TRP A 141 -1.73 -43.05 2.39
N ARG A 142 -1.77 -42.86 1.08
CA ARG A 142 -0.83 -42.08 0.29
C ARG A 142 -1.57 -41.18 -0.69
N LEU A 143 -0.92 -40.08 -1.07
CA LEU A 143 -1.40 -39.21 -2.14
C LEU A 143 -0.89 -39.71 -3.49
N LEU A 144 -1.76 -39.72 -4.49
CA LEU A 144 -1.44 -40.04 -5.87
C LEU A 144 -1.66 -38.80 -6.72
N TYR A 145 -0.57 -38.22 -7.18
CA TYR A 145 -0.59 -37.03 -8.03
C TYR A 145 -0.65 -37.44 -9.50
N MET A 146 -1.46 -36.74 -10.28
CA MET A 146 -1.67 -37.03 -11.69
C MET A 146 -1.91 -35.74 -12.50
N PRO A 147 -1.36 -35.60 -13.71
CA PRO A 147 -1.54 -34.39 -14.53
C PRO A 147 -2.93 -34.31 -15.19
N LYS A 148 -3.70 -35.40 -15.17
CA LYS A 148 -5.08 -35.52 -15.68
C LYS A 148 -5.79 -36.60 -14.86
N GLU A 149 -7.10 -36.50 -14.71
CA GLU A 149 -7.88 -37.57 -14.08
C GLU A 149 -7.66 -38.92 -14.76
N LEU A 150 -7.57 -39.98 -13.94
CA LEU A 150 -7.45 -41.35 -14.46
C LEU A 150 -8.78 -41.80 -15.05
N ASN A 151 -8.70 -42.53 -16.16
CA ASN A 151 -9.85 -43.22 -16.70
C ASN A 151 -10.19 -44.40 -15.78
N ALA A 152 -11.49 -44.66 -15.62
CA ALA A 152 -12.01 -45.80 -14.87
C ALA A 152 -12.76 -46.74 -15.80
N ARG A 153 -12.53 -48.05 -15.66
CA ARG A 153 -13.27 -49.10 -16.36
C ARG A 153 -13.69 -50.17 -15.36
N THR A 154 -14.97 -50.53 -15.37
CA THR A 154 -15.46 -51.69 -14.63
C THR A 154 -15.08 -52.96 -15.37
N GLU A 155 -14.46 -53.89 -14.66
CA GLU A 155 -14.06 -55.21 -15.13
C GLU A 155 -14.66 -56.27 -14.20
N THR A 156 -14.93 -57.47 -14.73
CA THR A 156 -15.46 -58.59 -13.95
C THR A 156 -14.36 -59.64 -13.82
N ALA A 157 -14.09 -60.07 -12.59
CA ALA A 157 -13.13 -61.13 -12.29
C ALA A 157 -13.68 -62.51 -12.68
N GLU A 158 -12.80 -63.52 -12.73
CA GLU A 158 -13.17 -64.91 -13.03
C GLU A 158 -14.18 -65.50 -12.01
N ASP A 159 -14.16 -64.99 -10.77
CA ASP A 159 -15.10 -65.35 -9.70
C ASP A 159 -16.45 -64.60 -9.78
N GLY A 160 -16.66 -63.79 -10.81
CA GLY A 160 -17.86 -62.98 -11.03
C GLY A 160 -17.89 -61.65 -10.28
N THR A 161 -16.84 -61.30 -9.51
CA THR A 161 -16.78 -60.05 -8.75
C THR A 161 -16.45 -58.87 -9.67
N GLU A 162 -17.26 -57.81 -9.62
CA GLU A 162 -16.95 -56.56 -10.32
C GLU A 162 -15.92 -55.73 -9.56
N TYR A 163 -14.99 -55.12 -10.30
CA TYR A 163 -14.01 -54.20 -9.77
C TYR A 163 -13.71 -53.09 -10.76
N ILE A 164 -13.19 -51.97 -10.26
CA ILE A 164 -12.81 -50.83 -11.09
C ILE A 164 -11.31 -50.87 -11.31
N ARG A 165 -10.90 -50.75 -12.57
CA ARG A 165 -9.52 -50.53 -12.99
C ARG A 165 -9.31 -49.08 -13.39
N TYR A 166 -8.28 -48.46 -12.82
CA TYR A 166 -7.87 -47.09 -13.10
C TYR A 166 -6.62 -47.05 -13.99
N PHE A 167 -6.65 -46.24 -15.05
CA PHE A 167 -5.54 -46.13 -16.00
C PHE A 167 -5.29 -44.72 -16.53
N GLY A 168 -4.01 -44.37 -16.64
CA GLY A 168 -3.53 -43.04 -17.00
C GLY A 168 -2.10 -42.80 -16.54
N GLN A 169 -1.67 -41.54 -16.55
CA GLN A 169 -0.34 -41.12 -16.10
C GLN A 169 -0.39 -40.66 -14.64
N VAL A 170 0.61 -41.04 -13.85
CA VAL A 170 0.74 -40.67 -12.44
C VAL A 170 2.20 -40.33 -12.12
N TYR A 171 2.42 -39.47 -11.14
CA TYR A 171 3.74 -39.27 -10.55
C TYR A 171 4.00 -40.36 -9.50
N TYR A 172 5.01 -41.20 -9.74
CA TYR A 172 5.29 -42.36 -8.90
C TYR A 172 6.79 -42.63 -8.79
N THR A 173 7.20 -43.25 -7.68
CA THR A 173 8.55 -43.76 -7.45
C THR A 173 8.47 -45.15 -6.82
N GLU A 174 9.29 -46.09 -7.31
CA GLU A 174 9.42 -47.44 -6.74
C GLU A 174 10.26 -47.42 -5.45
N ASP A 175 11.25 -46.52 -5.38
CA ASP A 175 12.02 -46.26 -4.17
C ASP A 175 11.25 -45.27 -3.28
N ASN A 176 11.04 -45.66 -2.02
CA ASN A 176 10.39 -44.82 -1.01
C ASN A 176 11.09 -43.46 -0.84
N PHE A 177 12.39 -43.37 -1.14
CA PHE A 177 13.17 -42.13 -1.01
C PHE A 177 13.46 -41.46 -2.36
N GLY A 178 13.05 -42.06 -3.48
CA GLY A 178 13.34 -41.57 -4.82
C GLY A 178 12.47 -40.39 -5.25
N ALA A 179 12.90 -39.67 -6.29
CA ALA A 179 12.11 -38.60 -6.92
C ALA A 179 10.98 -39.19 -7.79
N PRO A 180 9.71 -38.77 -7.61
CA PRO A 180 8.62 -39.21 -8.46
C PRO A 180 8.85 -38.88 -9.93
N ARG A 181 8.49 -39.82 -10.81
CA ARG A 181 8.54 -39.64 -12.27
C ARG A 181 7.17 -39.91 -12.85
N LEU A 182 6.88 -39.26 -13.97
CA LEU A 182 5.63 -39.49 -14.69
C LEU A 182 5.67 -40.88 -15.36
N VAL A 183 4.78 -41.76 -14.94
CA VAL A 183 4.67 -43.12 -15.47
C VAL A 183 3.21 -43.53 -15.64
N HIS A 184 2.95 -44.48 -16.53
CA HIS A 184 1.62 -45.06 -16.67
C HIS A 184 1.30 -45.96 -15.47
N THR A 185 0.05 -46.00 -15.01
CA THR A 185 -0.36 -46.84 -13.85
C THR A 185 -0.02 -48.32 -14.04
N SER A 186 0.02 -48.83 -15.27
CA SER A 186 0.42 -50.21 -15.55
C SER A 186 1.89 -50.52 -15.24
N ARG A 187 2.75 -49.50 -15.12
CA ARG A 187 4.14 -49.62 -14.69
C ARG A 187 4.30 -49.33 -13.19
N ALA A 188 3.55 -48.35 -12.68
CA ALA A 188 3.59 -48.00 -11.25
C ALA A 188 3.02 -49.11 -10.34
N PHE A 189 2.04 -49.88 -10.82
CA PHE A 189 1.33 -50.87 -10.03
C PHE A 189 1.43 -52.26 -10.65
N ARG A 190 2.11 -53.19 -9.96
CA ARG A 190 2.44 -54.54 -10.47
C ARG A 190 1.21 -55.33 -10.94
N ASN A 191 0.09 -55.23 -10.22
CA ASN A 191 -1.18 -55.90 -10.55
C ASN A 191 -2.25 -54.92 -11.06
N HIS A 192 -1.82 -53.85 -11.74
CA HIS A 192 -2.66 -52.71 -12.11
C HIS A 192 -3.24 -51.95 -10.91
N PHE A 193 -3.68 -50.71 -11.15
CA PHE A 193 -4.33 -49.92 -10.12
C PHE A 193 -5.83 -50.24 -10.09
N THR A 194 -6.24 -51.12 -9.18
CA THR A 194 -7.61 -51.66 -9.13
C THR A 194 -8.21 -51.61 -7.73
N THR A 195 -9.54 -51.60 -7.63
CA THR A 195 -10.25 -51.67 -6.34
C THR A 195 -10.18 -53.04 -5.66
N ARG A 196 -9.57 -54.06 -6.29
CA ARG A 196 -9.29 -55.36 -5.65
C ARG A 196 -8.02 -55.35 -4.81
N GLU A 197 -7.07 -54.50 -5.18
CA GLU A 197 -5.74 -54.42 -4.58
C GLU A 197 -5.58 -53.15 -3.72
N TYR A 198 -6.36 -52.11 -4.06
CA TYR A 198 -6.24 -50.78 -3.47
C TYR A 198 -7.60 -50.21 -3.06
N GLU A 199 -7.61 -49.51 -1.94
CA GLU A 199 -8.69 -48.58 -1.60
C GLU A 199 -8.35 -47.21 -2.17
N VAL A 200 -9.36 -46.51 -2.71
CA VAL A 200 -9.21 -45.20 -3.36
C VAL A 200 -10.28 -44.25 -2.83
N GLU A 201 -9.84 -43.09 -2.38
CA GLU A 201 -10.69 -41.98 -1.96
C GLU A 201 -10.51 -40.81 -2.94
N LYS A 202 -11.62 -40.42 -3.57
CA LYS A 202 -11.73 -39.27 -4.48
C LYS A 202 -13.12 -38.67 -4.43
N SER A 203 -13.25 -37.38 -4.70
CA SER A 203 -14.54 -36.72 -4.91
C SER A 203 -15.17 -37.18 -6.24
N PHE A 204 -16.50 -37.13 -6.29
CA PHE A 204 -17.26 -37.32 -7.52
C PHE A 204 -17.10 -36.14 -8.48
N ASN A 205 -16.89 -34.93 -7.96
CA ASN A 205 -16.63 -33.74 -8.76
C ASN A 205 -15.13 -33.64 -9.07
N PRO A 206 -14.71 -33.67 -10.35
CA PRO A 206 -13.30 -33.60 -10.72
C PRO A 206 -12.56 -32.38 -10.19
N ASP A 207 -13.23 -31.22 -10.09
CA ASP A 207 -12.57 -29.99 -9.62
C ASP A 207 -12.20 -30.05 -8.13
N ASP A 208 -12.91 -30.84 -7.33
CA ASP A 208 -12.58 -31.08 -5.93
C ASP A 208 -11.36 -31.99 -5.77
N ASN A 209 -11.04 -32.79 -6.80
CA ASN A 209 -9.85 -33.63 -6.83
C ASN A 209 -8.59 -32.85 -7.25
N ARG A 210 -8.68 -31.55 -7.56
CA ARG A 210 -7.49 -30.73 -7.82
C ARG A 210 -6.67 -30.53 -6.55
N SER A 211 -5.35 -30.43 -6.70
CA SER A 211 -4.45 -30.16 -5.58
C SER A 211 -4.87 -28.88 -4.82
N ALA A 212 -4.60 -28.85 -3.52
CA ALA A 212 -4.92 -27.67 -2.69
C ALA A 212 -4.23 -26.41 -3.23
N TYR A 213 -3.01 -26.54 -3.74
CA TYR A 213 -2.30 -25.48 -4.47
C TYR A 213 -3.13 -24.93 -5.64
N SER A 214 -3.63 -25.81 -6.52
CA SER A 214 -4.38 -25.40 -7.70
C SER A 214 -5.68 -24.70 -7.33
N ARG A 215 -6.43 -25.26 -6.36
CA ARG A 215 -7.68 -24.68 -5.86
C ARG A 215 -7.44 -23.29 -5.25
N PHE A 216 -6.39 -23.16 -4.42
CA PHE A 216 -6.02 -21.88 -3.83
C PHE A 216 -5.65 -20.85 -4.90
N LEU A 217 -4.75 -21.19 -5.83
CA LEU A 217 -4.23 -20.23 -6.81
C LEU A 217 -5.31 -19.77 -7.79
N LEU A 218 -6.20 -20.67 -8.24
CA LEU A 218 -7.34 -20.30 -9.07
C LEU A 218 -8.27 -19.31 -8.35
N ARG A 219 -8.64 -19.59 -7.11
CA ARG A 219 -9.47 -18.69 -6.30
C ARG A 219 -8.79 -17.34 -6.09
N PHE A 220 -7.51 -17.36 -5.70
CA PHE A 220 -6.73 -16.16 -5.44
C PHE A 220 -6.65 -15.26 -6.67
N VAL A 221 -6.43 -15.82 -7.86
CA VAL A 221 -6.37 -15.03 -9.10
C VAL A 221 -7.75 -14.47 -9.48
N LEU A 222 -8.81 -15.25 -9.35
CA LEU A 222 -10.19 -14.80 -9.64
C LEU A 222 -10.62 -13.63 -8.75
N GLU A 223 -10.22 -13.63 -7.49
CA GLU A 223 -10.55 -12.58 -6.52
C GLU A 223 -9.69 -11.31 -6.68
N THR A 224 -8.61 -11.37 -7.47
CA THR A 224 -7.64 -10.28 -7.58
C THR A 224 -8.27 -8.99 -8.09
N ASP A 225 -9.12 -9.04 -9.12
CA ASP A 225 -9.71 -7.83 -9.72
C ASP A 225 -10.75 -7.16 -8.80
N ALA A 226 -11.39 -7.92 -7.92
CA ALA A 226 -12.37 -7.40 -6.96
C ALA A 226 -11.70 -6.77 -5.73
N ALA A 227 -10.41 -7.03 -5.49
CA ALA A 227 -9.71 -6.53 -4.31
C ALA A 227 -9.46 -5.01 -4.39
N PRO A 228 -9.74 -4.24 -3.31
CA PRO A 228 -9.47 -2.79 -3.26
C PRO A 228 -8.00 -2.41 -3.51
N SER A 229 -7.09 -3.29 -3.10
CA SER A 229 -5.65 -3.17 -3.23
C SER A 229 -5.04 -4.55 -3.46
N ALA A 230 -4.07 -4.67 -4.36
CA ALA A 230 -3.35 -5.92 -4.58
C ALA A 230 -2.42 -6.25 -3.41
N ALA A 231 -1.85 -5.26 -2.72
CA ALA A 231 -1.09 -5.50 -1.48
C ALA A 231 -1.97 -6.12 -0.38
N GLU A 232 -3.18 -5.58 -0.15
CA GLU A 232 -4.13 -6.15 0.80
C GLU A 232 -4.56 -7.56 0.39
N HIS A 233 -4.80 -7.77 -0.91
CA HIS A 233 -5.10 -9.09 -1.46
C HIS A 233 -4.00 -10.09 -1.17
N ILE A 234 -2.74 -9.72 -1.41
CA ILE A 234 -1.58 -10.55 -1.11
C ILE A 234 -1.48 -10.86 0.39
N LEU A 235 -1.62 -9.86 1.27
CA LEU A 235 -1.57 -10.07 2.72
C LEU A 235 -2.68 -11.01 3.21
N SER A 236 -3.88 -10.89 2.64
CA SER A 236 -4.99 -11.81 2.89
C SER A 236 -4.67 -13.24 2.41
N GLY A 237 -4.12 -13.37 1.20
CA GLY A 237 -3.67 -14.65 0.64
C GLY A 237 -2.60 -15.32 1.50
N LEU A 238 -1.59 -14.58 1.95
CA LEU A 238 -0.53 -15.05 2.85
C LEU A 238 -1.09 -15.51 4.20
N ARG A 239 -2.07 -14.78 4.76
CA ARG A 239 -2.77 -15.20 5.97
C ARG A 239 -3.54 -16.51 5.75
N GLY A 240 -4.19 -16.66 4.59
CA GLY A 240 -4.85 -17.88 4.17
C GLY A 240 -3.88 -19.05 4.11
N LEU A 241 -2.76 -18.89 3.38
CA LEU A 241 -1.72 -19.92 3.23
C LEU A 241 -1.11 -20.35 4.56
N ARG A 242 -0.91 -19.41 5.49
CA ARG A 242 -0.38 -19.73 6.82
C ARG A 242 -1.32 -20.62 7.64
N ARG A 243 -2.64 -20.42 7.49
CA ARG A 243 -3.67 -21.19 8.21
C ARG A 243 -4.07 -22.48 7.49
N ASP A 244 -3.71 -22.58 6.22
CA ASP A 244 -4.04 -23.73 5.39
C ASP A 244 -3.31 -24.97 5.90
N THR A 245 -4.05 -26.04 6.17
CA THR A 245 -3.51 -27.35 6.61
C THR A 245 -3.65 -28.42 5.54
N GLU A 246 -4.27 -28.12 4.41
CA GLU A 246 -4.51 -29.08 3.32
C GLU A 246 -3.36 -29.11 2.31
N MET A 247 -2.77 -27.95 2.02
CA MET A 247 -1.71 -27.77 1.04
C MET A 247 -0.37 -28.26 1.58
N GLU A 248 0.33 -28.98 0.73
CA GLU A 248 1.66 -29.50 0.96
C GLU A 248 2.66 -28.36 1.23
N ALA A 249 3.63 -28.62 2.11
CA ALA A 249 4.56 -27.60 2.59
C ALA A 249 5.34 -26.90 1.47
N VAL A 250 5.90 -27.65 0.52
CA VAL A 250 6.73 -27.06 -0.55
C VAL A 250 5.92 -26.19 -1.53
N PRO A 251 4.78 -26.64 -2.10
CA PRO A 251 3.91 -25.76 -2.90
C PRO A 251 3.45 -24.50 -2.13
N LYS A 252 3.15 -24.64 -0.83
CA LYS A 252 2.80 -23.51 0.04
C LYS A 252 3.96 -22.53 0.20
N ALA A 253 5.16 -23.03 0.49
CA ALA A 253 6.38 -22.22 0.60
C ALA A 253 6.65 -21.46 -0.71
N TRP A 254 6.46 -22.13 -1.85
CA TRP A 254 6.62 -21.53 -3.17
C TRP A 254 5.64 -20.37 -3.40
N LEU A 255 4.37 -20.52 -3.03
CA LEU A 255 3.37 -19.44 -3.15
C LEU A 255 3.72 -18.29 -2.22
N MET A 256 3.98 -18.58 -0.96
CA MET A 256 4.34 -17.57 0.04
C MET A 256 5.59 -16.79 -0.39
N LYS A 257 6.62 -17.47 -0.90
CA LYS A 257 7.85 -16.86 -1.39
C LYS A 257 7.57 -15.88 -2.52
N ARG A 258 6.75 -16.24 -3.50
CA ARG A 258 6.40 -15.34 -4.62
C ARG A 258 5.58 -14.14 -4.18
N LEU A 259 4.57 -14.37 -3.36
CA LEU A 259 3.71 -13.31 -2.83
C LEU A 259 4.49 -12.31 -1.96
N ILE A 260 5.37 -12.79 -1.09
CA ILE A 260 6.23 -11.93 -0.26
C ILE A 260 7.24 -11.17 -1.11
N ASN A 261 7.81 -11.78 -2.16
CA ASN A 261 8.71 -11.08 -3.07
C ASN A 261 7.99 -9.96 -3.83
N LEU A 262 6.73 -10.15 -4.25
CA LEU A 262 5.91 -9.07 -4.82
C LEU A 262 5.68 -7.93 -3.82
N LEU A 263 5.43 -8.24 -2.53
CA LEU A 263 5.33 -7.22 -1.49
C LEU A 263 6.63 -6.41 -1.35
N ASN A 264 7.78 -7.09 -1.31
CA ASN A 264 9.08 -6.43 -1.19
C ASN A 264 9.48 -5.64 -2.44
N GLU A 265 9.09 -6.08 -3.63
CA GLU A 265 9.45 -5.38 -4.87
C GLU A 265 8.63 -4.10 -5.06
N TYR A 266 7.30 -4.16 -4.87
CA TYR A 266 6.40 -3.06 -5.21
C TYR A 266 5.96 -2.21 -4.01
N TYR A 267 5.92 -2.79 -2.81
CA TYR A 267 5.33 -2.14 -1.63
C TYR A 267 6.32 -1.92 -0.49
N ARG A 268 7.63 -2.07 -0.72
CA ARG A 268 8.68 -1.89 0.32
C ARG A 268 8.58 -0.58 1.10
N ASN A 269 8.24 0.51 0.42
CA ASN A 269 8.11 1.83 1.06
C ASN A 269 6.94 1.90 2.05
N TRP A 270 5.93 1.04 1.85
CA TRP A 270 4.71 0.93 2.64
C TRP A 270 4.80 -0.19 3.68
N LEU A 271 5.57 -1.23 3.38
CA LEU A 271 5.82 -2.40 4.23
C LEU A 271 7.34 -2.70 4.26
N PRO A 272 8.16 -1.89 4.95
CA PRO A 272 9.62 -2.11 4.98
C PRO A 272 10.03 -3.49 5.48
N GLU A 273 9.25 -4.06 6.39
CA GLU A 273 9.46 -5.38 6.98
C GLU A 273 9.42 -6.52 5.94
N SER A 274 8.76 -6.30 4.78
CA SER A 274 8.71 -7.25 3.67
C SER A 274 10.10 -7.64 3.12
N ALA A 275 11.10 -6.76 3.27
CA ALA A 275 12.48 -7.06 2.92
C ALA A 275 13.02 -8.27 3.68
N LYS A 276 12.82 -8.27 5.01
CA LYS A 276 13.29 -9.35 5.88
C LYS A 276 12.50 -10.62 5.62
N TRP A 277 11.19 -10.52 5.42
CA TRP A 277 10.37 -11.69 5.10
C TRP A 277 10.80 -12.34 3.77
N ALA A 278 11.10 -11.52 2.75
CA ALA A 278 11.60 -12.00 1.47
C ALA A 278 12.94 -12.73 1.62
N GLU A 279 13.89 -12.12 2.33
CA GLU A 279 15.18 -12.74 2.64
C GLU A 279 15.00 -14.09 3.33
N THR A 280 14.19 -14.14 4.39
CA THR A 280 13.94 -15.37 5.15
C THR A 280 13.24 -16.44 4.30
N MET A 281 12.19 -16.11 3.54
CA MET A 281 11.49 -17.06 2.67
C MET A 281 12.37 -17.58 1.53
N ASN A 282 13.31 -16.75 1.05
CA ASN A 282 14.19 -17.12 -0.06
C ASN A 282 15.22 -18.20 0.33
N MET A 283 15.43 -18.46 1.63
CA MET A 283 16.27 -19.56 2.14
C MET A 283 15.68 -20.96 1.85
N ILE A 284 14.37 -21.05 1.65
CA ILE A 284 13.70 -22.34 1.41
C ILE A 284 13.91 -22.77 -0.04
N SER A 285 14.48 -23.96 -0.22
CA SER A 285 14.52 -24.63 -1.53
C SER A 285 13.13 -25.15 -1.88
N THR A 286 12.58 -24.67 -2.99
CA THR A 286 11.23 -25.06 -3.47
C THR A 286 11.28 -25.92 -4.74
N GLU A 287 12.47 -26.08 -5.32
CA GLU A 287 12.74 -26.94 -6.48
C GLU A 287 13.20 -28.33 -6.00
N VAL A 288 12.29 -29.04 -5.32
CA VAL A 288 12.52 -30.35 -4.72
C VAL A 288 11.40 -31.31 -5.11
N PRO A 289 11.60 -32.65 -5.07
CA PRO A 289 10.59 -33.64 -5.48
C PRO A 289 9.46 -33.81 -4.44
N TRP A 290 8.74 -32.71 -4.18
CA TRP A 290 7.80 -32.54 -3.08
C TRP A 290 6.61 -33.50 -3.07
N MET A 291 6.26 -34.08 -4.22
CA MET A 291 5.23 -35.11 -4.33
C MET A 291 5.61 -36.41 -3.57
N ASN A 292 6.89 -36.58 -3.21
CA ASN A 292 7.33 -37.62 -2.27
C ASN A 292 7.74 -36.98 -0.93
N PRO A 293 6.88 -37.04 0.11
CA PRO A 293 7.20 -36.48 1.42
C PRO A 293 8.35 -37.20 2.15
N LYS A 294 8.76 -38.39 1.68
CA LYS A 294 9.88 -39.15 2.26
C LYS A 294 11.23 -38.81 1.62
N HIS A 295 11.28 -38.04 0.54
CA HIS A 295 12.54 -37.62 -0.08
C HIS A 295 13.33 -36.68 0.84
N SER A 296 14.64 -36.86 0.96
CA SER A 296 15.50 -36.08 1.88
C SER A 296 15.34 -34.57 1.71
N ASP A 297 15.35 -34.10 0.46
CA ASP A 297 15.29 -32.67 0.16
C ASP A 297 13.91 -32.09 0.46
N THR A 298 12.85 -32.89 0.33
CA THR A 298 11.48 -32.50 0.68
C THR A 298 11.31 -32.41 2.20
N ILE A 299 11.89 -33.33 2.95
CA ILE A 299 11.93 -33.29 4.42
C ILE A 299 12.69 -32.02 4.87
N ALA A 300 13.86 -31.78 4.30
CA ALA A 300 14.67 -30.60 4.63
C ALA A 300 13.94 -29.28 4.32
N ALA A 301 13.31 -29.18 3.14
CA ALA A 301 12.53 -28.00 2.76
C ALA A 301 11.30 -27.79 3.67
N THR A 302 10.65 -28.87 4.10
CA THR A 302 9.51 -28.83 5.02
C THR A 302 9.93 -28.35 6.40
N GLY A 303 11.02 -28.89 6.96
CA GLY A 303 11.55 -28.43 8.25
C GLY A 303 11.98 -26.96 8.21
N MET A 304 12.65 -26.54 7.13
CA MET A 304 13.02 -25.13 6.94
C MET A 304 11.79 -24.21 6.85
N LEU A 305 10.70 -24.65 6.20
CA LEU A 305 9.46 -23.87 6.19
C LEU A 305 8.91 -23.67 7.60
N GLU A 306 8.89 -24.72 8.43
CA GLU A 306 8.42 -24.63 9.80
C GLU A 306 9.22 -23.60 10.61
N GLU A 307 10.56 -23.65 10.54
CA GLU A 307 11.45 -22.68 11.18
C GLU A 307 11.24 -21.24 10.67
N VAL A 308 11.10 -21.07 9.35
CA VAL A 308 10.87 -19.76 8.74
C VAL A 308 9.51 -19.18 9.16
N LEU A 309 8.47 -20.01 9.27
CA LEU A 309 7.13 -19.56 9.65
C LEU A 309 7.04 -19.00 11.08
N GLU A 310 8.00 -19.31 11.96
CA GLU A 310 8.13 -18.66 13.27
C GLU A 310 8.50 -17.18 13.15
N HIS A 311 9.22 -16.80 12.09
CA HIS A 311 9.72 -15.45 11.85
C HIS A 311 8.81 -14.61 10.94
N ILE A 312 7.86 -15.25 10.25
CA ILE A 312 6.86 -14.58 9.41
C ILE A 312 5.66 -14.20 10.28
N PRO A 313 5.08 -12.98 10.16
CA PRO A 313 3.95 -12.55 10.97
C PRO A 313 2.61 -13.10 10.46
N ALA A 314 1.53 -12.92 11.24
CA ALA A 314 0.18 -13.35 10.86
C ALA A 314 -0.51 -12.36 9.90
N PHE A 315 0.17 -11.26 9.54
CA PHE A 315 -0.26 -10.23 8.59
C PHE A 315 -1.49 -9.41 9.00
N ASN A 316 -2.00 -9.55 10.24
CA ASN A 316 -3.15 -8.76 10.72
C ASN A 316 -2.77 -7.30 10.92
N ASP A 317 -1.68 -7.05 11.62
CA ASP A 317 -1.21 -5.70 11.93
C ASP A 317 -0.68 -5.00 10.68
N GLU A 318 -0.02 -5.74 9.80
CA GLU A 318 0.50 -5.26 8.52
C GLU A 318 -0.61 -4.77 7.60
N THR A 319 -1.73 -5.51 7.53
CA THR A 319 -2.91 -5.10 6.75
C THR A 319 -3.49 -3.80 7.30
N ARG A 320 -3.65 -3.72 8.63
CA ARG A 320 -4.17 -2.51 9.29
C ARG A 320 -3.26 -1.30 9.08
N LYS A 321 -1.94 -1.47 9.28
CA LYS A 321 -0.93 -0.41 9.06
C LYS A 321 -0.99 0.14 7.63
N LEU A 322 -1.12 -0.75 6.64
CA LEU A 322 -1.23 -0.36 5.23
C LEU A 322 -2.53 0.43 4.99
N GLN A 323 -3.67 -0.09 5.44
CA GLN A 323 -4.98 0.56 5.29
C GLN A 323 -5.01 1.94 5.94
N GLU A 324 -4.49 2.07 7.15
CA GLU A 324 -4.41 3.36 7.85
C GLU A 324 -3.49 4.33 7.11
N SER A 325 -2.32 3.88 6.65
CA SER A 325 -1.39 4.74 5.90
C SER A 325 -2.03 5.26 4.59
N LEU A 326 -2.75 4.40 3.86
CA LEU A 326 -3.47 4.80 2.65
C LEU A 326 -4.63 5.75 2.95
N GLN A 327 -5.40 5.53 4.02
CA GLN A 327 -6.46 6.44 4.45
C GLN A 327 -5.90 7.83 4.79
N ILE A 328 -4.71 7.88 5.37
CA ILE A 328 -4.08 9.12 5.81
C ILE A 328 -3.54 9.89 4.61
N LEU A 329 -2.87 9.20 3.68
CA LEU A 329 -2.52 9.78 2.38
C LEU A 329 -3.76 10.30 1.63
N GLN A 330 -4.83 9.51 1.58
CA GLN A 330 -6.10 9.91 0.97
C GLN A 330 -6.66 11.19 1.59
N ARG A 331 -6.70 11.30 2.92
CA ARG A 331 -7.22 12.49 3.62
C ARG A 331 -6.36 13.72 3.37
N VAL A 332 -5.03 13.57 3.46
CA VAL A 332 -4.08 14.67 3.29
C VAL A 332 -4.11 15.22 1.86
N LEU A 333 -4.15 14.34 0.86
CA LEU A 333 -4.25 14.80 -0.53
C LEU A 333 -5.65 15.34 -0.87
N SER A 334 -6.70 14.89 -0.18
CA SER A 334 -8.09 15.35 -0.36
C SER A 334 -8.48 16.53 0.53
N THR A 335 -7.51 17.15 1.21
CA THR A 335 -7.78 18.23 2.18
C THR A 335 -8.35 19.49 1.53
N GLU A 336 -8.20 19.62 0.19
CA GLU A 336 -8.61 20.77 -0.61
C GLU A 336 -8.16 22.09 0.02
N LEU A 337 -6.89 22.18 0.37
CA LEU A 337 -6.33 23.30 1.10
C LEU A 337 -6.60 24.63 0.37
N ARG A 338 -7.05 25.64 1.11
CA ARG A 338 -7.43 26.96 0.56
C ARG A 338 -6.69 28.06 1.29
N CYS A 339 -6.35 29.12 0.57
CA CYS A 339 -5.95 30.37 1.22
C CYS A 339 -7.19 31.01 1.85
N VAL A 340 -7.12 31.30 3.15
CA VAL A 340 -8.23 31.84 3.94
C VAL A 340 -7.95 33.22 4.51
N GLY A 341 -6.71 33.70 4.40
CA GLY A 341 -6.29 34.90 5.09
C GLY A 341 -4.80 35.18 4.99
N ALA A 342 -4.33 36.11 5.81
CA ALA A 342 -2.91 36.42 5.99
C ALA A 342 -2.64 36.93 7.40
N LEU A 343 -1.37 36.89 7.83
CA LEU A 343 -0.92 37.56 9.04
C LEU A 343 -0.68 39.04 8.78
N ARG A 344 -1.05 39.87 9.76
CA ARG A 344 -0.79 41.31 9.75
C ARG A 344 -0.30 41.76 11.13
N PRO A 345 0.36 42.93 11.23
CA PRO A 345 0.63 43.52 12.54
C PRO A 345 -0.65 43.67 13.37
N ASP A 346 -0.56 43.45 14.68
CA ASP A 346 -1.67 43.76 15.58
C ASP A 346 -1.92 45.28 15.67
N SER A 347 -3.06 45.67 16.21
CA SER A 347 -3.44 47.10 16.33
C SER A 347 -2.53 47.90 17.27
N ALA A 348 -1.71 47.22 18.09
CA ALA A 348 -0.76 47.84 19.00
C ALA A 348 0.66 47.92 18.41
N GLY A 349 0.90 47.31 17.24
CA GLY A 349 2.22 47.16 16.63
C GLY A 349 3.17 46.20 17.35
N ASN A 350 2.70 45.43 18.33
CA ASN A 350 3.52 44.63 19.25
C ASN A 350 3.56 43.13 18.90
N GLY A 351 2.89 42.72 17.83
CA GLY A 351 2.76 41.32 17.47
C GLY A 351 2.04 41.11 16.14
N LEU A 352 1.69 39.86 15.86
CA LEU A 352 0.95 39.45 14.67
C LEU A 352 -0.47 39.05 15.05
N SER A 353 -1.43 39.44 14.21
CA SER A 353 -2.83 39.03 14.27
C SER A 353 -3.27 38.42 12.95
N THR A 354 -4.30 37.57 12.98
CA THR A 354 -4.86 36.95 11.78
C THR A 354 -5.87 37.88 11.12
N TYR A 355 -5.79 37.99 9.79
CA TYR A 355 -6.85 38.51 8.95
C TYR A 355 -7.46 37.35 8.16
N PHE A 356 -8.78 37.20 8.21
CA PHE A 356 -9.51 36.23 7.39
C PHE A 356 -10.25 36.96 6.26
N ALA A 357 -10.15 36.42 5.04
CA ALA A 357 -10.81 36.98 3.86
C ALA A 357 -12.34 36.76 3.85
N GLY A 358 -12.86 35.92 4.77
CA GLY A 358 -14.28 35.64 4.95
C GLY A 358 -14.74 35.80 6.39
N ASN A 359 -16.05 35.66 6.60
CA ASN A 359 -16.70 35.88 7.91
C ASN A 359 -16.54 34.73 8.90
N ALA A 360 -16.21 33.52 8.41
CA ALA A 360 -16.06 32.34 9.25
C ALA A 360 -14.58 32.11 9.58
N VAL A 361 -14.27 32.02 10.87
CA VAL A 361 -12.94 31.61 11.33
C VAL A 361 -12.81 30.10 11.12
N PRO A 362 -11.79 29.61 10.39
CA PRO A 362 -11.57 28.19 10.22
C PRO A 362 -11.32 27.48 11.55
N SER A 363 -11.77 26.23 11.64
CA SER A 363 -11.48 25.32 12.76
C SER A 363 -9.97 25.07 12.87
N GLU A 364 -9.27 24.95 11.74
CA GLU A 364 -7.83 24.71 11.67
C GLU A 364 -7.18 25.75 10.75
N VAL A 365 -6.10 26.38 11.22
CA VAL A 365 -5.36 27.42 10.48
C VAL A 365 -3.90 27.03 10.40
N TRP A 366 -3.38 26.98 9.18
CA TRP A 366 -2.04 26.50 8.84
C TRP A 366 -1.21 27.63 8.26
N VAL A 367 0.10 27.53 8.47
CA VAL A 367 1.10 28.37 7.81
C VAL A 367 2.13 27.50 7.13
N LEU A 368 2.64 27.96 5.99
CA LEU A 368 3.71 27.29 5.28
C LEU A 368 5.03 28.01 5.56
N LEU A 369 5.95 27.34 6.25
CA LEU A 369 7.19 27.95 6.74
C LEU A 369 8.41 27.16 6.26
N ALA A 370 9.45 27.86 5.80
CA ALA A 370 10.77 27.29 5.54
C ALA A 370 11.73 27.67 6.67
N GLN A 371 12.39 26.65 7.26
CA GLN A 371 13.37 26.85 8.34
C GLN A 371 14.63 27.60 7.87
N SER A 372 14.93 27.56 6.57
CA SER A 372 15.99 28.33 5.92
C SER A 372 15.63 28.59 4.45
N THR A 373 16.39 29.45 3.77
CA THR A 373 16.22 29.70 2.32
C THR A 373 16.52 28.48 1.44
N GLN A 374 17.18 27.45 1.98
CA GLN A 374 17.53 26.21 1.27
C GLN A 374 16.66 25.02 1.69
N ALA A 375 15.87 25.14 2.77
CA ALA A 375 14.99 24.07 3.24
C ALA A 375 13.66 24.07 2.49
N GLN A 376 13.12 22.87 2.24
CA GLN A 376 11.75 22.73 1.74
C GLN A 376 10.76 23.29 2.78
N PRO A 377 9.74 24.06 2.36
CA PRO A 377 8.74 24.56 3.28
C PRO A 377 7.84 23.43 3.79
N VAL A 378 7.43 23.53 5.05
CA VAL A 378 6.55 22.57 5.73
C VAL A 378 5.35 23.27 6.33
N PHE A 379 4.21 22.59 6.36
CA PHE A 379 3.04 23.11 7.06
C PHE A 379 3.23 23.02 8.57
N LYS A 380 2.80 24.07 9.26
CA LYS A 380 2.62 24.08 10.72
C LYS A 380 1.21 24.53 11.05
N ILE A 381 0.60 23.86 12.01
CA ILE A 381 -0.71 24.25 12.55
C ILE A 381 -0.50 25.48 13.44
N LEU A 382 -0.99 26.64 13.00
CA LEU A 382 -0.95 27.89 13.74
C LEU A 382 -2.07 27.99 14.78
N SER A 383 -3.26 27.48 14.46
CA SER A 383 -4.39 27.35 15.38
C SER A 383 -5.21 26.11 15.05
N SER A 384 -5.77 25.49 16.08
CA SER A 384 -6.63 24.32 15.99
C SER A 384 -7.88 24.52 16.85
N GLN A 385 -9.01 23.96 16.41
CA GLN A 385 -10.33 24.07 17.02
C GLN A 385 -10.82 25.53 17.22
N GLY A 386 -10.41 26.45 16.33
CA GLY A 386 -10.70 27.88 16.48
C GLY A 386 -10.07 28.52 17.73
N GLY A 387 -9.07 27.87 18.33
CA GLY A 387 -8.38 28.31 19.53
C GLY A 387 -7.38 29.46 19.31
N LYS A 388 -6.63 29.79 20.37
CA LYS A 388 -5.57 30.81 20.31
C LYS A 388 -4.44 30.38 19.39
N LEU A 389 -3.75 31.37 18.80
CA LEU A 389 -2.55 31.14 17.99
C LEU A 389 -1.46 30.50 18.87
N ARG A 390 -0.78 29.49 18.33
CA ARG A 390 0.34 28.80 18.97
C ARG A 390 1.58 29.71 19.01
N PRO A 391 2.05 30.15 20.20
CA PRO A 391 3.15 31.11 20.31
C PRO A 391 4.44 30.65 19.64
N GLU A 392 4.75 29.35 19.73
CA GLU A 392 5.94 28.74 19.17
C GLU A 392 5.97 28.80 17.64
N VAL A 393 4.82 28.65 16.98
CA VAL A 393 4.71 28.80 15.52
C VAL A 393 4.68 30.27 15.14
N LEU A 394 3.96 31.09 15.91
CA LEU A 394 3.82 32.53 15.67
C LEU A 394 5.17 33.26 15.71
N ALA A 395 6.12 32.80 16.54
CA ALA A 395 7.47 33.36 16.64
C ALA A 395 8.29 33.22 15.35
N GLU A 396 7.96 32.26 14.48
CA GLU A 396 8.63 32.05 13.18
C GLU A 396 7.94 32.81 12.03
N CYS A 397 6.75 33.34 12.28
CA CYS A 397 5.89 34.01 11.30
C CYS A 397 6.28 35.47 11.08
N PHE A 398 5.73 36.06 10.01
CA PHE A 398 6.02 37.44 9.61
C PHE A 398 4.78 38.09 8.94
N PRO A 399 4.72 39.43 8.89
CA PRO A 399 3.64 40.15 8.21
C PRO A 399 3.50 39.73 6.74
N GLY A 400 2.26 39.58 6.28
CA GLY A 400 1.92 39.19 4.92
C GLY A 400 1.93 37.68 4.65
N LEU A 401 2.28 36.86 5.63
CA LEU A 401 2.31 35.39 5.46
C LEU A 401 0.88 34.86 5.20
N PRO A 402 0.62 34.16 4.09
CA PRO A 402 -0.69 33.60 3.81
C PRO A 402 -1.08 32.55 4.86
N LEU A 403 -2.37 32.57 5.21
CA LEU A 403 -3.01 31.58 6.07
C LEU A 403 -3.75 30.57 5.20
N PHE A 404 -3.57 29.30 5.51
CA PHE A 404 -4.24 28.21 4.83
C PHE A 404 -5.20 27.49 5.77
N ALA A 405 -6.25 26.89 5.23
CA ALA A 405 -7.10 25.99 5.98
C ALA A 405 -7.57 24.83 5.10
N PRO A 406 -7.80 23.64 5.70
CA PRO A 406 -8.52 22.58 5.04
C PRO A 406 -9.94 23.02 4.66
N ALA A 407 -10.54 22.37 3.67
CA ALA A 407 -11.97 22.53 3.44
C ALA A 407 -12.78 22.08 4.68
N PRO A 408 -13.95 22.67 4.95
CA PRO A 408 -14.79 22.29 6.09
C PRO A 408 -15.05 20.78 6.13
N GLY A 409 -14.78 20.12 7.27
CA GLY A 409 -14.93 18.67 7.43
C GLY A 409 -13.75 17.83 6.94
N GLN A 410 -12.66 18.46 6.46
CA GLN A 410 -11.40 17.81 6.07
C GLN A 410 -10.25 18.13 7.04
N GLU A 411 -10.56 18.48 8.29
CA GLU A 411 -9.56 18.76 9.33
C GLU A 411 -8.66 17.55 9.59
N LEU A 412 -7.35 17.81 9.76
CA LEU A 412 -6.35 16.75 9.97
C LEU A 412 -5.88 16.69 11.43
N SER A 413 -6.39 17.56 12.31
CA SER A 413 -6.12 17.48 13.75
C SER A 413 -6.45 16.08 14.33
N GLY A 414 -5.55 15.54 15.14
CA GLY A 414 -5.69 14.22 15.78
C GLY A 414 -5.51 13.01 14.86
N LEU A 415 -5.18 13.22 13.58
CA LEU A 415 -5.04 12.15 12.59
C LEU A 415 -3.76 11.33 12.80
N ALA A 416 -2.68 11.97 13.28
CA ALA A 416 -1.45 11.30 13.74
C ALA A 416 -1.66 10.42 14.98
N GLU A 417 -2.55 10.82 15.90
CA GLU A 417 -2.81 10.13 17.17
C GLU A 417 -3.59 8.81 16.99
N ARG A 418 -4.22 8.61 15.83
CA ARG A 418 -5.02 7.41 15.53
C ARG A 418 -4.16 6.21 15.13
N LEU A 419 -2.84 6.37 15.04
CA LEU A 419 -1.94 5.32 14.57
C LEU A 419 -1.52 4.30 15.64
N PRO A 420 -1.46 3.02 15.28
CA PRO A 420 -0.68 2.01 16.00
C PRO A 420 0.80 2.41 16.06
N GLY A 421 1.34 2.53 17.27
CA GLY A 421 2.75 2.92 17.47
C GLY A 421 2.98 4.42 17.64
N PHE A 422 1.97 5.28 17.49
CA PHE A 422 2.00 6.66 17.99
C PHE A 422 1.86 6.63 19.52
N GLN A 423 2.83 6.03 20.21
CA GLN A 423 2.94 6.10 21.66
C GLN A 423 4.04 7.11 21.99
N THR A 424 3.66 8.21 22.63
CA THR A 424 4.58 9.15 23.29
C THR A 424 5.13 8.55 24.60
N ALA A 425 5.49 7.26 24.60
CA ALA A 425 6.07 6.63 25.78
C ALA A 425 7.49 7.18 25.97
N GLY A 426 7.67 8.04 26.97
CA GLY A 426 8.97 8.62 27.33
C GLY A 426 9.32 9.95 26.65
N GLY A 427 8.36 10.64 26.02
CA GLY A 427 8.60 12.00 25.46
C GLY A 427 9.45 12.04 24.18
N VAL A 428 9.82 10.89 23.61
CA VAL A 428 10.42 10.81 22.28
C VAL A 428 9.31 11.00 21.24
N LYS A 429 9.42 12.02 20.39
CA LYS A 429 8.52 12.16 19.24
C LYS A 429 8.72 10.94 18.34
N PRO A 430 7.65 10.20 17.96
CA PRO A 430 7.78 9.09 17.03
C PRO A 430 8.42 9.57 15.73
N GLU A 431 9.17 8.69 15.05
CA GLU A 431 9.64 9.00 13.69
C GLU A 431 8.47 8.91 12.72
N ARG A 432 8.41 9.83 11.75
CA ARG A 432 7.41 9.81 10.68
C ARG A 432 7.58 8.51 9.88
N PRO A 433 6.52 7.68 9.74
CA PRO A 433 6.60 6.52 8.86
C PRO A 433 6.94 6.95 7.43
N THR A 434 7.85 6.24 6.76
CA THR A 434 8.23 6.56 5.36
C THR A 434 7.03 6.55 4.41
N ALA A 435 6.05 5.70 4.70
CA ALA A 435 4.78 5.55 3.98
C ALA A 435 3.87 6.79 4.06
N TRP A 436 4.13 7.73 4.95
CA TRP A 436 3.25 8.87 5.17
C TRP A 436 3.53 10.03 4.24
N PRO A 437 2.53 10.89 3.99
CA PRO A 437 2.79 12.17 3.36
C PRO A 437 3.74 13.00 4.21
N ILE A 438 4.66 13.74 3.58
CA ILE A 438 5.56 14.65 4.28
C ILE A 438 4.75 15.71 5.04
N ASN A 439 3.66 16.17 4.43
CA ASN A 439 2.80 17.23 4.96
C ASN A 439 1.72 16.75 5.96
N ALA A 440 1.73 15.46 6.32
CA ALA A 440 0.80 14.87 7.30
C ALA A 440 1.38 14.74 8.71
N TRP A 441 2.66 15.09 8.89
CA TRP A 441 3.38 14.88 10.15
C TRP A 441 3.52 16.20 10.95
N PRO A 442 3.11 16.24 12.24
CA PRO A 442 3.04 17.46 13.04
C PRO A 442 4.37 17.99 13.62
#